data_AF-A0A8E2I7X5-F1
#
_entry.id   AF-A0A8E2I7X5-F1
#
_cell.length_a   1.000
_cell.length_b   1.000
_cell.length_c   1.000
_cell.angle_alpha   90.00
_cell.angle_beta   90.00
_cell.angle_gamma   90.00
#
_symmetry.space_group_name_H-M   'P 1'
#
loop_
_entity.id
_entity.type
_entity.pdbx_description
1 polymer ?
#
loop_
_entity_poly.entity_id
_entity_poly.type
_entity_poly.pdbx_seq_one_letter_code
_entity_poly.pdbx_strand_id
1 'polypeptide(L)'
;MYTSIAIIRFLIAYVFITSGLMKLLNEELGNYFISLGLPFPVILMYIVAALEVVCGVLILMNRVIKLATIPLIGIMLGAILVTKIPILHSSIISFAFNARLDIIMLVLLITLYSRATKQPY
;
A
#
# COMPACT_ATOMS: atom_id res chain seq x y z
N MET A 1 -20.85 -2.39 15.75
CA MET A 1 -20.35 -1.50 14.65
C MET A 1 -18.91 -1.00 14.86
N TYR A 2 -18.28 -1.18 16.02
CA TYR A 2 -16.86 -0.80 16.26
C TYR A 2 -15.85 -1.90 15.87
N THR A 3 -16.22 -3.17 16.05
CA THR A 3 -15.35 -4.34 15.81
C THR A 3 -14.88 -4.44 14.36
N SER A 4 -15.75 -4.15 13.39
CA SER A 4 -15.43 -4.24 11.95
C SER A 4 -14.29 -3.31 11.53
N ILE A 5 -14.15 -2.14 12.16
CA ILE A 5 -13.09 -1.18 11.79
C ILE A 5 -11.76 -1.52 12.44
N ALA A 6 -11.77 -2.06 13.65
CA ALA A 6 -10.55 -2.58 14.27
C ALA A 6 -9.94 -3.69 13.40
N ILE A 7 -10.78 -4.58 12.85
CA ILE A 7 -10.36 -5.64 11.92
C ILE A 7 -9.80 -5.04 10.63
N ILE A 8 -10.48 -4.08 10.01
CA ILE A 8 -9.99 -3.41 8.78
C ILE A 8 -8.62 -2.77 9.02
N ARG A 9 -8.45 -2.07 10.14
CA ARG A 9 -7.17 -1.45 10.50
C ARG A 9 -6.06 -2.48 10.68
N PHE A 10 -6.36 -3.58 11.38
CA PHE A 10 -5.41 -4.67 11.57
C PHE A 10 -4.99 -5.29 10.23
N LEU A 11 -5.95 -5.57 9.34
CA LEU A 11 -5.68 -6.11 8.01
C LEU A 11 -4.82 -5.16 7.17
N ILE A 12 -5.14 -3.86 7.18
CA ILE A 12 -4.34 -2.84 6.47
C ILE A 12 -2.92 -2.80 7.03
N ALA A 13 -2.77 -2.70 8.35
CA ALA A 13 -1.47 -2.65 9.00
C ALA A 13 -0.65 -3.91 8.68
N TYR A 14 -1.26 -5.09 8.78
CA TYR A 14 -0.59 -6.35 8.47
C TYR A 14 -0.06 -6.39 7.03
N VAL A 15 -0.89 -6.04 6.03
CA VAL A 15 -0.47 -6.09 4.62
C VAL A 15 0.66 -5.10 4.35
N PHE A 16 0.58 -3.87 4.85
CA PHE A 16 1.62 -2.87 4.60
C PHE A 16 2.91 -3.13 5.35
N ILE A 17 2.84 -3.55 6.61
CA ILE A 17 4.04 -3.88 7.40
C ILE A 17 4.77 -5.07 6.77
N THR A 18 4.04 -6.14 6.40
CA THR A 18 4.65 -7.31 5.77
C THR A 18 5.22 -6.99 4.39
N SER A 19 4.49 -6.23 3.56
CA SER A 19 4.95 -5.75 2.25
C SER A 19 6.24 -4.91 2.37
N GLY A 20 6.26 -3.94 3.28
CA GLY A 20 7.42 -3.07 3.48
C GLY A 20 8.63 -3.81 4.05
N LEU A 21 8.42 -4.72 5.00
CA LEU A 21 9.49 -5.59 5.51
C LEU A 21 10.06 -6.49 4.41
N MET A 22 9.21 -7.03 3.53
CA MET A 22 9.68 -7.85 2.42
C MET A 22 10.58 -7.03 1.48
N LYS A 23 10.22 -5.78 1.18
CA LYS A 23 11.05 -4.87 0.38
C LYS A 23 12.39 -4.53 1.04
N LEU A 24 12.46 -4.52 2.37
CA LEU A 24 13.69 -4.26 3.12
C LEU A 24 14.61 -5.48 3.21
N LEU A 25 14.04 -6.68 3.32
CA LEU A 25 14.78 -7.91 3.60
C LEU A 25 15.07 -8.76 2.37
N ASN A 26 14.33 -8.58 1.27
CA ASN A 26 14.50 -9.39 0.07
C ASN A 26 15.23 -8.62 -1.05
N GLU A 27 16.44 -9.05 -1.36
CA GLU A 27 17.26 -8.50 -2.45
C GLU A 27 16.64 -8.72 -3.84
N GLU A 28 15.85 -9.79 -4.03
CA GLU A 28 15.16 -10.06 -5.31
C GLU A 28 14.15 -8.96 -5.66
N LEU A 29 13.53 -8.35 -4.65
CA LEU A 29 12.64 -7.21 -4.86
C LEU A 29 13.43 -5.96 -5.28
N GLY A 30 14.67 -5.81 -4.83
CA GLY A 30 15.58 -4.76 -5.31
C GLY A 30 15.84 -4.90 -6.81
N ASN A 31 16.15 -6.12 -7.28
CA ASN A 31 16.34 -6.41 -8.70
C ASN A 31 15.06 -6.19 -9.51
N TYR A 32 13.89 -6.51 -8.95
CA TYR A 32 12.61 -6.17 -9.56
C TYR A 32 12.40 -4.66 -9.68
N PHE A 33 12.70 -3.88 -8.64
CA PHE A 33 12.60 -2.42 -8.72
C PHE A 33 13.53 -1.80 -9.76
N ILE A 34 14.73 -2.38 -9.94
CA ILE A 34 15.66 -1.98 -11.00
C ILE A 34 15.06 -2.25 -12.39
N SER A 35 14.38 -3.38 -12.57
CA SER A 35 13.75 -3.72 -13.86
C SER A 35 12.53 -2.86 -14.20
N LEU A 36 11.94 -2.15 -13.23
CA LEU A 36 10.84 -1.20 -13.46
C LEU A 36 11.26 0.09 -14.18
N GLY A 37 12.56 0.35 -14.36
CA GLY A 37 13.06 1.53 -15.07
C GLY A 37 12.79 2.87 -14.37
N LEU A 38 12.52 2.84 -13.06
CA LEU A 38 12.28 4.03 -12.24
C LEU A 38 13.58 4.82 -12.01
N PRO A 39 13.51 6.16 -11.87
CA PRO A 39 14.68 6.95 -11.45
C PRO A 39 15.07 6.56 -10.02
N PHE A 40 16.34 6.21 -9.80
CA PHE A 40 16.90 5.79 -8.51
C PHE A 40 16.08 4.66 -7.82
N PRO A 41 15.96 3.48 -8.46
CA PRO A 41 15.00 2.44 -8.06
C PRO A 41 15.24 1.91 -6.65
N VAL A 42 16.50 1.78 -6.23
CA VAL A 42 16.89 1.30 -4.90
C VAL A 42 16.50 2.30 -3.80
N ILE A 43 16.77 3.59 -4.01
CA ILE A 43 16.42 4.64 -3.05
C ILE A 43 14.90 4.73 -2.90
N LEU A 44 14.19 4.71 -4.03
CA LEU A 44 12.73 4.75 -4.04
C LEU A 44 12.13 3.53 -3.34
N MET A 45 12.69 2.33 -3.56
CA MET A 45 12.27 1.11 -2.88
C MET A 45 12.37 1.26 -1.36
N TYR A 46 13.51 1.75 -0.84
CA TYR A 46 13.70 1.95 0.59
C TYR A 46 12.74 3.01 1.17
N ILE A 47 12.51 4.11 0.44
CA ILE A 47 11.54 5.14 0.86
C ILE A 47 10.13 4.56 0.94
N VAL A 48 9.69 3.83 -0.10
CA VAL A 48 8.38 3.19 -0.12
C VAL A 48 8.26 2.19 1.02
N ALA A 49 9.27 1.33 1.21
CA ALA A 49 9.27 0.33 2.28
C ALA A 49 9.19 0.97 3.67
N ALA A 50 9.97 2.03 3.92
CA ALA A 50 9.93 2.76 5.18
C ALA A 50 8.56 3.40 5.42
N LEU A 51 7.98 4.04 4.40
CA LEU A 51 6.64 4.64 4.48
C LEU A 51 5.57 3.58 4.77
N GLU A 52 5.61 2.42 4.10
CA GLU A 52 4.67 1.33 4.33
C GLU A 52 4.72 0.81 5.77
N VAL A 53 5.92 0.55 6.31
CA VAL A 53 6.09 0.05 7.68
C VAL A 53 5.66 1.11 8.69
N VAL A 54 6.16 2.34 8.57
CA VAL A 54 5.86 3.42 9.52
C VAL A 54 4.35 3.73 9.51
N CYS A 55 3.75 3.91 8.33
CA CYS A 55 2.31 4.20 8.23
C CYS A 55 1.46 3.01 8.67
N GLY A 56 1.87 1.77 8.37
CA GLY A 56 1.19 0.57 8.84
C GLY A 56 1.16 0.47 10.37
N VAL A 57 2.30 0.73 11.04
CA VAL A 57 2.38 0.78 12.51
C VAL A 57 1.51 1.91 13.08
N LEU A 58 1.54 3.10 12.47
CA LEU A 58 0.71 4.22 12.91
C LEU A 58 -0.80 3.95 12.77
N ILE A 59 -1.22 3.24 11.71
CA ILE A 59 -2.61 2.77 11.54
C ILE A 59 -2.98 1.75 12.62
N LEU A 60 -2.05 0.87 12.99
CA LEU A 60 -2.26 -0.11 14.06
C LEU A 60 -2.43 0.59 15.44
N MET A 61 -1.62 1.62 15.71
CA MET A 61 -1.64 2.36 16.98
C MET A 61 -2.80 3.36 17.15
N ASN A 62 -3.66 3.55 16.14
CA ASN A 62 -4.83 4.46 16.17
C ASN A 62 -4.53 5.96 16.36
N ARG A 63 -3.26 6.39 16.29
CA ARG A 63 -2.88 7.77 16.68
C ARG A 63 -3.06 8.78 15.54
N VAL A 64 -2.66 8.44 14.32
CA VAL A 64 -2.60 9.38 13.17
C VAL A 64 -3.07 8.72 11.88
N ILE A 65 -4.19 7.98 11.95
CA ILE A 65 -4.74 7.20 10.83
C ILE A 65 -4.90 8.04 9.56
N LYS A 66 -5.41 9.27 9.69
CA LYS A 66 -5.68 10.16 8.55
C LYS A 66 -4.40 10.56 7.80
N LEU A 67 -3.34 10.89 8.54
CA LEU A 67 -2.05 11.25 7.95
C LEU A 67 -1.34 10.03 7.37
N ALA A 68 -1.47 8.87 8.01
CA ALA A 68 -0.87 7.62 7.54
C ALA A 68 -1.57 7.02 6.31
N THR A 69 -2.86 7.28 6.09
CA THR A 69 -3.60 6.77 4.92
C THR A 69 -3.21 7.47 3.62
N ILE A 70 -2.91 8.77 3.65
CA ILE A 70 -2.53 9.56 2.47
C ILE A 70 -1.29 8.98 1.73
N PRO A 71 -0.13 8.76 2.39
CA PRO A 71 1.04 8.21 1.72
C PRO A 71 0.80 6.77 1.25
N LEU A 72 0.06 5.95 2.00
CA LEU A 72 -0.26 4.58 1.59
C LEU A 72 -1.14 4.54 0.33
N ILE A 73 -2.11 5.46 0.20
CA ILE A 73 -2.91 5.59 -1.03
C ILE A 73 -2.00 5.96 -2.20
N GLY A 74 -1.08 6.91 -2.00
CA GLY A 74 -0.11 7.29 -3.03
C GLY A 74 0.76 6.11 -3.48
N ILE A 75 1.24 5.29 -2.54
CA ILE A 75 2.03 4.09 -2.84
C ILE A 75 1.21 3.07 -3.65
N MET A 76 -0.05 2.81 -3.26
CA MET A 76 -0.92 1.88 -4.01
C MET A 76 -1.19 2.38 -5.43
N LEU A 77 -1.45 3.69 -5.60
CA LEU A 77 -1.61 4.27 -6.93
C LEU A 77 -0.32 4.13 -7.75
N GLY A 78 0.84 4.47 -7.19
CA GLY A 78 2.13 4.30 -7.84
C GLY A 78 2.39 2.85 -8.26
N ALA A 79 2.10 1.89 -7.38
CA ALA A 79 2.24 0.46 -7.67
C ALA A 79 1.36 0.03 -8.85
N ILE A 80 0.09 0.47 -8.90
CA ILE A 80 -0.82 0.16 -10.02
C ILE A 80 -0.30 0.79 -11.32
N LEU A 81 0.10 2.06 -11.29
CA LEU A 81 0.58 2.77 -12.48
C LEU A 81 1.85 2.14 -13.06
N VAL A 82 2.81 1.81 -12.19
CA VAL A 82 4.13 1.34 -12.63
C VAL A 82 4.11 -0.14 -12.99
N THR A 83 3.39 -0.98 -12.24
CA THR A 83 3.47 -2.44 -12.41
C THR A 83 2.31 -3.05 -13.18
N LYS A 84 1.13 -2.41 -13.20
CA LYS A 84 -0.10 -3.03 -13.74
C LYS A 84 -0.58 -2.41 -15.04
N ILE A 85 -0.35 -1.11 -15.28
CA ILE A 85 -0.68 -0.49 -16.59
C ILE A 85 0.03 -1.19 -17.76
N PRO A 86 1.32 -1.58 -17.67
CA PRO A 86 1.97 -2.30 -18.78
C PRO A 86 1.29 -3.64 -19.09
N ILE A 87 0.68 -4.29 -18.09
CA ILE A 87 -0.04 -5.58 -18.22
C ILE A 87 -1.43 -5.38 -18.83
N LEU A 88 -1.97 -4.16 -18.82
CA LEU A 88 -3.28 -3.86 -19.40
C LEU A 88 -3.32 -4.15 -20.91
N HIS A 89 -2.18 -4.09 -21.59
CA HIS A 89 -2.05 -4.43 -23.01
C HIS A 89 -2.29 -5.92 -23.32
N SER A 90 -2.18 -6.83 -22.35
CA SER A 90 -2.35 -8.26 -22.60
C SER A 90 -3.79 -8.75 -22.42
N SER A 91 -4.47 -8.38 -21.32
CA SER A 91 -5.88 -8.75 -21.06
C SER A 91 -6.42 -8.08 -19.80
N ILE A 92 -7.68 -7.63 -19.84
CA ILE A 92 -8.39 -7.02 -18.69
C ILE A 92 -8.51 -8.00 -17.52
N ILE A 93 -8.69 -9.30 -17.79
CA ILE A 93 -8.84 -10.33 -16.76
C ILE A 93 -7.50 -10.53 -16.02
N SER A 94 -6.39 -10.58 -16.76
CA SER A 94 -5.05 -10.69 -16.18
C SER A 94 -4.68 -9.47 -15.35
N PHE A 95 -5.06 -8.28 -15.80
CA PHE A 95 -4.92 -7.06 -15.02
C PHE A 95 -5.71 -7.15 -13.70
N ALA A 96 -7.01 -7.48 -13.76
CA ALA A 96 -7.86 -7.58 -12.58
C ALA A 96 -7.33 -8.62 -11.57
N PHE A 97 -6.87 -9.77 -12.07
CA PHE A 97 -6.29 -10.79 -11.21
C PHE A 97 -5.00 -10.32 -10.53
N ASN A 98 -4.12 -9.64 -11.25
CA ASN A 98 -2.84 -9.16 -10.71
C ASN A 98 -2.97 -7.94 -9.81
N ALA A 99 -3.95 -7.07 -10.04
CA ALA A 99 -4.20 -5.85 -9.27
C ALA A 99 -5.20 -6.06 -8.10
N ARG A 100 -5.71 -7.29 -7.91
CA ARG A 100 -6.76 -7.59 -6.91
C ARG A 100 -6.41 -7.08 -5.51
N LEU A 101 -5.18 -7.30 -5.06
CA LEU A 101 -4.75 -6.87 -3.72
C LEU A 101 -4.64 -5.36 -3.66
N ASP A 102 -4.03 -4.73 -4.67
CA ASP A 102 -3.89 -3.27 -4.73
C ASP A 102 -5.26 -2.57 -4.70
N ILE A 103 -6.22 -3.06 -5.48
CA ILE A 103 -7.60 -2.52 -5.52
C ILE A 103 -8.28 -2.66 -4.16
N ILE A 104 -8.20 -3.85 -3.53
CA ILE A 104 -8.79 -4.08 -2.21
C ILE A 104 -8.14 -3.15 -1.18
N MET A 105 -6.80 -3.04 -1.17
CA MET A 105 -6.08 -2.18 -0.24
C MET A 105 -6.44 -0.71 -0.43
N LEU A 106 -6.58 -0.26 -1.67
CA LEU A 106 -6.98 1.10 -1.99
C LEU A 106 -8.40 1.41 -1.49
N VAL A 107 -9.36 0.52 -1.72
CA VAL A 107 -10.73 0.66 -1.19
C VAL A 107 -10.75 0.68 0.34
N LEU A 108 -9.99 -0.22 0.98
CA LEU A 108 -9.88 -0.27 2.45
C LEU A 108 -9.24 1.00 3.02
N LEU A 109 -8.22 1.57 2.37
CA LEU A 109 -7.63 2.84 2.77
C LEU A 109 -8.60 4.01 2.60
N ILE A 110 -9.37 4.06 1.50
CA ILE A 110 -10.38 5.11 1.27
C ILE A 110 -11.50 5.03 2.32
N THR A 111 -11.99 3.84 2.64
CA THR A 111 -13.02 3.67 3.68
C THR A 111 -12.50 4.09 5.04
N LEU A 112 -11.25 3.75 5.37
CA LEU A 112 -10.60 4.15 6.61
C LEU A 112 -10.40 5.68 6.68
N TYR A 113 -9.95 6.30 5.59
CA TYR A 113 -9.78 7.75 5.47
C TYR A 113 -11.11 8.50 5.63
N SER A 114 -12.15 8.06 4.91
CA SER A 114 -13.49 8.65 4.95
C SER A 114 -14.16 8.57 6.32
N ARG A 115 -13.75 7.60 7.14
CA ARG A 115 -14.23 7.45 8.52
C ARG A 115 -13.44 8.33 9.49
N ALA A 116 -12.12 8.41 9.30
CA ALA A 116 -11.26 9.30 10.07
C ALA A 116 -11.60 10.79 9.84
N THR A 117 -12.23 11.15 8.72
CA THR A 117 -12.73 12.51 8.48
C THR A 117 -14.10 12.79 9.11
N LYS A 118 -14.96 11.77 9.26
CA LYS A 118 -16.31 11.92 9.85
C LYS A 118 -16.35 11.86 11.37
N GLN A 119 -15.31 11.32 12.00
CA GLN A 119 -15.11 11.40 13.45
C GLN A 119 -13.82 12.18 13.73
N PRO A 120 -13.84 13.54 13.66
CA PRO A 120 -13.02 14.28 14.60
C PRO A 120 -13.56 13.92 15.99
N TYR A 121 -12.67 13.67 16.94
CA TYR A 121 -13.01 13.34 18.33
C TYR A 121 -14.20 14.14 18.87
#